data_AF-A0A9E7UMG6-F1
#
_entry.id   AF-A0A9E7UMG6-F1
#
_cell.length_a   1.000
_cell.length_b   1.000
_cell.length_c   1.000
_cell.angle_alpha   90.00
_cell.angle_beta   90.00
_cell.angle_gamma   90.00
#
_symmetry.space_group_name_H-M   'P 1'
#
loop_
_entity.id
_entity.type
_entity.pdbx_description
1 polymer ?
#
loop_
_entity_poly.entity_id
_entity_poly.type
_entity_poly.pdbx_seq_one_letter_code
_entity_poly.pdbx_strand_id
1 'polypeptide(L)' 'MKIEKEAEKILEEFSKALEGVPELEETYYIVDNLNRTKEDRVEKFNPEKILRNAPVDEDGNIVVERGEWTQ' A
#
# COMPACT_ATOMS: atom_id res chain seq x y z
N MET A 1 12.31 16.26 17.54
CA MET A 1 13.27 15.70 18.52
C MET A 1 13.23 14.17 18.67
N LYS A 2 12.22 13.51 19.28
CA LYS A 2 12.25 12.02 19.40
C LYS A 2 12.04 11.31 18.05
N ILE A 3 10.99 11.71 17.33
CA ILE A 3 10.65 11.19 15.99
C ILE A 3 11.78 11.45 14.99
N GLU A 4 12.35 12.65 15.04
CA GLU A 4 13.48 13.07 14.20
C GLU A 4 14.72 12.20 14.40
N LYS A 5 15.11 11.92 15.65
CA LYS A 5 16.22 11.02 15.97
C LYS A 5 15.96 9.58 15.55
N GLU A 6 14.72 9.11 15.67
CA GLU A 6 14.33 7.79 15.20
C GLU A 6 14.39 7.70 13.66
N ALA A 7 13.97 8.75 12.95
CA ALA A 7 14.07 8.85 11.50
C ALA A 7 15.53 8.87 11.02
N GLU A 8 16.39 9.66 11.67
CA GLU A 8 17.83 9.69 11.38
C GLU A 8 18.47 8.31 11.55
N LYS A 9 18.14 7.61 12.64
CA LYS A 9 18.63 6.26 12.89
C LYS A 9 18.20 5.27 11.81
N ILE A 10 16.94 5.33 11.37
CA ILE A 10 16.42 4.48 10.29
C ILE A 10 17.18 4.76 8.99
N LEU A 11 17.42 6.03 8.64
CA LEU A 11 18.16 6.40 7.43
C LEU A 11 19.61 5.92 7.46
N GLU A 12 20.26 6.03 8.62
CA GLU A 12 21.65 5.59 8.77
C GLU A 12 21.80 4.07 8.68
N GLU A 13 20.91 3.33 9.34
CA GLU A 13 20.89 1.86 9.27
C GLU A 13 20.58 1.38 7.85
N PHE A 14 19.65 2.04 7.16
CA PHE A 14 19.30 1.70 5.78
C PHE A 14 20.44 2.00 4.80
N SER A 15 21.11 3.15 4.96
CA SER A 15 22.26 3.51 4.12
C SER A 15 23.42 2.52 4.27
N LYS A 16 23.75 2.14 5.51
CA LYS A 16 24.79 1.13 5.80
C LYS A 16 24.47 -0.23 5.20
N ALA A 17 23.19 -0.63 5.21
CA ALA A 17 22.77 -1.89 4.61
C ALA A 17 22.91 -1.90 3.07
N LEU A 18 22.78 -0.74 2.43
CA LEU A 18 22.86 -0.60 0.97
C LEU A 18 24.30 -0.49 0.44
N GLU A 19 25.31 -0.15 1.26
CA GLU A 19 26.71 0.00 0.82
C GLU A 19 27.27 -1.26 0.11
N GLY A 20 26.76 -2.46 0.45
CA GLY A 20 27.17 -3.72 -0.15
C GLY A 20 26.27 -4.21 -1.31
N VAL A 21 25.21 -3.48 -1.64
CA VAL A 21 24.25 -3.87 -2.67
C VAL A 21 24.66 -3.22 -4.00
N PRO A 22 24.96 -4.01 -5.05
CA PRO A 22 25.29 -3.44 -6.35
C PRO A 22 24.09 -2.68 -6.91
N GLU A 23 24.34 -1.56 -7.58
CA GLU A 23 23.32 -0.91 -8.40
C GLU A 23 22.94 -1.86 -9.55
N LEU A 24 21.67 -2.23 -9.60
CA LEU A 24 21.10 -3.10 -10.63
C LEU A 24 20.07 -2.30 -11.42
N GLU A 25 19.97 -2.56 -12.72
CA GLU A 25 18.87 -2.01 -13.50
C GLU A 25 17.53 -2.53 -12.94
N GLU A 26 16.59 -1.61 -12.73
CA GLU A 26 15.27 -1.96 -12.21
C GLU A 26 14.57 -2.91 -13.18
N THR A 27 14.36 -4.15 -12.74
CA THR A 27 13.57 -5.12 -13.49
C THR A 27 12.11 -4.95 -13.07
N TYR A 28 11.34 -4.16 -13.82
CA TYR A 28 9.93 -3.92 -13.50
C TYR A 28 9.08 -5.20 -13.56
N TYR A 29 9.44 -6.15 -14.43
CA TYR A 29 8.76 -7.43 -14.57
C TYR A 29 9.77 -8.51 -14.99
N ILE A 30 9.74 -9.67 -14.31
CA ILE A 30 10.52 -10.87 -14.67
C ILE A 30 9.90 -11.58 -15.91
N VAL A 31 8.68 -11.18 -16.28
CA VAL A 31 7.88 -11.78 -17.35
C VAL A 31 7.70 -10.80 -18.51
N ASP A 32 7.57 -11.35 -19.73
CA ASP A 32 7.40 -10.60 -20.97
C ASP A 32 6.36 -9.48 -20.83
N ASN A 33 6.68 -8.32 -21.43
CA ASN A 33 5.79 -7.16 -21.54
C ASN A 33 4.57 -7.51 -22.40
N LEU A 34 3.61 -8.22 -21.82
CA LEU A 34 2.35 -8.57 -22.43
C LEU A 34 1.31 -7.52 -22.06
N ASN A 35 0.72 -6.90 -23.08
CA ASN A 35 -0.44 -6.03 -22.90
C ASN A 35 -1.61 -6.86 -22.34
N ARG A 36 -1.84 -6.79 -21.04
CA ARG A 36 -2.97 -7.42 -20.36
C ARG A 36 -4.20 -6.52 -20.49
N THR A 37 -5.20 -6.97 -21.24
CA THR A 37 -6.52 -6.35 -21.25
C THR A 37 -7.49 -7.19 -20.43
N LYS A 38 -8.45 -6.53 -19.78
CA LYS A 38 -9.60 -7.20 -19.15
C LYS A 38 -10.82 -6.98 -20.05
N GLU A 39 -11.60 -8.03 -20.26
CA GLU A 39 -12.87 -7.92 -20.96
C GLU A 39 -13.87 -7.10 -20.13
N ASP A 40 -14.62 -6.22 -20.78
CA ASP A 40 -15.66 -5.42 -20.13
C ASP A 40 -16.88 -6.30 -19.83
N ARG A 41 -16.87 -6.90 -18.63
CA ARG A 41 -17.92 -7.81 -18.16
C ARG A 41 -18.25 -7.54 -16.70
N VAL A 42 -19.54 -7.58 -16.39
CA VAL A 42 -20.03 -7.44 -15.01
C VAL A 42 -19.84 -8.76 -14.27
N GLU A 43 -19.07 -8.72 -13.18
CA GLU A 43 -18.93 -9.84 -12.25
C GLU A 43 -19.74 -9.58 -10.99
N LYS A 44 -20.55 -10.55 -10.57
CA LYS A 44 -21.26 -10.47 -9.29
C LYS A 44 -20.29 -10.68 -8.15
N PHE A 45 -20.38 -9.85 -7.11
CA PHE A 45 -19.63 -10.04 -5.86
C PHE A 45 -20.59 -10.10 -4.67
N ASN A 46 -20.15 -10.73 -3.58
CA ASN A 46 -20.90 -10.76 -2.31
C ASN A 46 -20.36 -9.64 -1.39
N PRO A 47 -21.14 -8.58 -1.10
CA PRO A 47 -20.75 -7.49 -0.22
C PRO A 47 -20.34 -7.94 1.19
N GLU A 48 -20.96 -8.99 1.74
CA GLU A 48 -20.67 -9.50 3.08
C GLU A 48 -19.22 -9.97 3.23
N LYS A 49 -18.62 -10.50 2.15
CA LYS A 49 -17.21 -10.93 2.15
C LYS A 49 -16.25 -9.76 2.27
N ILE A 50 -16.63 -8.60 1.73
CA ILE A 50 -15.81 -7.39 1.70
C ILE A 50 -15.85 -6.71 3.08
N LEU A 51 -17.04 -6.64 3.67
CA LEU A 51 -17.27 -5.95 4.94
C LEU A 51 -16.89 -6.75 6.18
N ARG A 52 -16.65 -8.06 6.06
CA ARG A 52 -16.37 -8.96 7.20
C ARG A 52 -15.32 -8.45 8.20
N ASN A 53 -14.30 -7.76 7.72
CA ASN A 53 -13.19 -7.28 8.53
C ASN A 53 -13.22 -5.76 8.77
N ALA A 54 -14.21 -5.06 8.23
CA ALA A 54 -14.32 -3.60 8.32
C ALA A 54 -15.15 -3.20 9.55
N PRO A 55 -14.82 -2.07 10.20
CA PRO A 55 -15.73 -1.46 11.16
C PRO A 55 -16.96 -0.93 10.42
N VAL A 56 -18.14 -1.49 10.71
CA VAL A 56 -19.40 -1.12 10.07
C VAL A 56 -20.46 -0.70 11.08
N ASP A 57 -21.36 0.18 10.65
CA ASP A 57 -22.57 0.55 11.42
C ASP A 57 -23.72 -0.47 11.23
N GLU A 58 -24.87 -0.20 11.87
CA GLU A 58 -26.06 -1.06 11.81
C GLU A 58 -26.66 -1.17 10.39
N ASP A 59 -26.39 -0.18 9.53
CA ASP A 59 -26.85 -0.13 8.14
C ASP A 59 -25.83 -0.77 7.17
N GLY A 60 -24.68 -1.21 7.67
CA GLY A 60 -23.62 -1.86 6.89
C GLY A 60 -22.66 -0.90 6.19
N ASN A 61 -22.61 0.38 6.58
CA ASN A 61 -21.66 1.35 6.05
C ASN A 61 -20.32 1.28 6.79
N ILE A 62 -19.22 1.54 6.08
CA ILE A 62 -17.88 1.59 6.69
C ILE A 62 -17.74 2.88 7.51
N VAL A 63 -17.34 2.73 8.78
CA VAL A 63 -17.12 3.86 9.71
C VAL A 63 -15.64 4.22 9.73
N VAL A 64 -15.33 5.50 9.50
CA VAL A 64 -13.97 6.04 9.53
C VAL A 64 -13.94 7.39 10.24
N GLU A 65 -12.77 7.77 10.76
CA GLU A 65 -12.55 9.11 11.30
C GLU A 65 -12.67 10.15 10.18
N ARG A 66 -13.36 11.25 10.47
CA ARG A 66 -13.44 12.37 9.54
C ARG A 66 -12.10 13.09 9.50
N GLY A 67 -11.41 13.00 8.38
CA GLY A 67 -10.19 13.79 8.16
C GLY A 67 -10.49 15.29 8.24
N GLU A 68 -9.74 15.99 9.07
CA GLU A 68 -9.70 17.46 9.08
C GLU A 68 -8.60 17.96 8.13
N TRP A 69 -8.82 19.11 7.49
CA TRP A 69 -7.80 19.74 6.65
C TRP A 69 -6.69 20.31 7.55
N THR A 70 -5.47 19.80 7.41
CA THR A 70 -4.29 20.38 8.05
C THR A 70 -3.78 21.56 7.22
N GLN A 71 -3.57 22.73 7.84
CA GLN A 71 -2.83 23.85 7.23
C GLN A 71 -1.32 23.71 7.40
#